data_AF-A0AAU9X5L8-F1
#
_entry.id   AF-A0AAU9X5L8-F1
#
_cell.length_a   1.000
_cell.length_b   1.000
_cell.length_c   1.000
_cell.angle_alpha   90.00
_cell.angle_beta   90.00
_cell.angle_gamma   90.00
#
_symmetry.space_group_name_H-M   'P 1'
#
loop_
_entity.id
_entity.type
_entity.pdbx_description
1 polymer ?
#
loop_
_entity_poly.entity_id
_entity_poly.type
_entity_poly.pdbx_seq_one_letter_code
_entity_poly.pdbx_strand_id
1 'polypeptide(L)'
;MYILCRIVLAVVMCLPTSGVKLPSDMSQGIFCEGCSAVMKELDKLLEKKSSDPRELQVVEAMEDICQTKYFSKYDYSPPTTVKACRFLIEKYEEDIEKLLMDKVDNTEQEVCYKLTKACEGVDRSKKEKESLDYRFNNQPQQVKTESASKDDDGIHRMNVDINDPGAAERLAEQIKSQLGQQGMGGGTGDDDDEEEEEEEEEEGGDSEDEENGGAEDENDKKSFEVKTEL
;
A
#
# COMPACT_ATOMS: atom_id res chain seq x y z
N MET A 1 44.10 9.09 37.56
CA MET A 1 43.65 9.30 36.16
C MET A 1 43.22 8.00 35.45
N TYR A 2 43.93 6.88 35.56
CA TYR A 2 43.56 5.63 34.86
C TYR A 2 42.22 5.01 35.28
N ILE A 3 41.83 5.13 36.56
CA ILE A 3 40.58 4.56 37.09
C ILE A 3 39.34 5.31 36.56
N LEU A 4 39.39 6.64 36.53
CA LEU A 4 38.33 7.46 35.92
C LEU A 4 38.22 7.22 34.40
N CYS A 5 39.34 7.02 33.71
CA CYS A 5 39.36 6.72 32.28
C CYS A 5 38.72 5.35 31.95
N ARG A 6 38.88 4.34 32.82
CA ARG A 6 38.25 3.02 32.65
C ARG A 6 36.76 3.01 32.96
N ILE A 7 36.30 3.81 33.93
CA ILE A 7 34.87 3.94 34.24
C ILE A 7 34.16 4.64 33.07
N VAL A 8 34.75 5.68 32.48
CA VAL A 8 34.18 6.36 31.30
C VAL A 8 34.11 5.41 30.08
N LEU A 9 35.15 4.61 29.82
CA LEU A 9 35.14 3.62 28.74
C LEU A 9 34.09 2.50 28.94
N ALA A 10 33.89 2.05 30.18
CA ALA A 10 32.90 1.02 30.50
C ALA A 10 31.45 1.54 30.41
N VAL A 11 31.20 2.80 30.77
CA VAL A 11 29.87 3.41 30.68
C VAL A 11 29.47 3.67 29.21
N VAL A 12 30.42 4.03 28.34
CA VAL A 12 30.17 4.23 26.90
C VAL A 12 29.86 2.91 26.17
N MET A 13 30.44 1.78 26.58
CA MET A 13 30.15 0.45 25.98
C MET A 13 28.83 -0.18 26.46
N CYS A 14 28.24 0.29 27.55
CA CYS A 14 27.02 -0.28 28.12
C CYS A 14 25.73 0.46 27.69
N LEU A 15 25.81 1.40 26.75
CA LEU A 15 24.59 2.00 26.19
C LEU A 15 23.87 0.94 25.34
N PRO A 16 22.61 0.59 25.65
CA PRO A 16 21.84 -0.31 24.81
C PRO A 16 21.63 0.37 23.46
N THR A 17 22.38 -0.04 22.44
CA THR A 17 22.08 0.28 21.07
C THR A 17 20.80 -0.49 20.72
N SER A 18 19.63 0.10 21.00
CA SER A 18 18.37 -0.44 20.50
C SER A 18 18.45 -0.36 18.97
N GLY A 19 18.72 -1.51 18.35
CA GLY A 19 18.83 -1.62 16.90
C GLY A 19 17.48 -1.34 16.25
N VAL A 20 17.52 -0.73 15.06
CA VAL A 20 16.33 -0.52 14.21
C VAL A 20 15.76 -1.88 13.82
N LYS A 21 14.46 -2.08 13.99
CA LYS A 21 13.77 -3.26 13.45
C LYS A 21 13.41 -2.99 12.00
N LEU A 22 13.90 -3.82 11.09
CA LEU A 22 13.74 -3.66 9.65
C LEU A 22 13.07 -4.91 9.03
N PRO A 23 12.34 -4.76 7.91
CA PRO A 23 12.02 -5.89 7.05
C PRO A 23 13.30 -6.62 6.60
N SER A 24 13.24 -7.94 6.44
CA SER A 24 14.41 -8.79 6.16
C SER A 24 15.16 -8.48 4.87
N ASP A 25 14.47 -7.88 3.89
CA ASP A 25 14.97 -7.58 2.54
C ASP A 25 14.92 -6.08 2.23
N MET A 26 14.96 -5.24 3.26
CA MET A 26 14.94 -3.79 3.13
C MET A 26 16.07 -3.17 3.93
N SER A 27 16.83 -2.27 3.30
CA SER A 27 17.83 -1.47 3.98
C SER A 27 17.18 -0.38 4.83
N GLN A 28 17.94 0.13 5.80
CA GLN A 28 17.44 1.18 6.70
C GLN A 28 17.08 2.47 5.94
N GLY A 29 17.81 2.84 4.89
CA GLY A 29 17.51 4.02 4.09
C GLY A 29 16.19 3.90 3.33
N ILE A 30 15.94 2.76 2.70
CA ILE A 30 14.65 2.47 2.05
C ILE A 30 13.51 2.50 3.08
N PHE A 31 13.72 1.90 4.26
CA PHE A 31 12.70 1.90 5.32
C PHE A 31 12.43 3.31 5.88
N CYS A 32 13.45 4.15 6.03
CA CYS A 32 13.30 5.55 6.43
C CYS A 32 12.43 6.34 5.45
N GLU A 33 12.71 6.24 4.15
CA GLU A 33 11.89 6.92 3.14
C GLU A 33 10.46 6.36 3.09
N GLY A 34 10.31 5.04 3.25
CA GLY A 34 9.00 4.40 3.40
C GLY A 34 8.22 4.95 4.59
N CYS A 35 8.84 5.02 5.77
CA CYS A 35 8.22 5.59 6.97
C CYS A 35 7.81 7.06 6.76
N SER A 36 8.71 7.89 6.22
CA SER A 36 8.43 9.30 5.92
C SER A 36 7.25 9.44 4.95
N ALA A 37 7.17 8.60 3.92
CA ALA A 37 6.06 8.58 2.98
C ALA A 37 4.72 8.24 3.65
N VAL A 38 4.71 7.23 4.52
CA VAL A 38 3.49 6.81 5.24
C VAL A 38 3.02 7.93 6.17
N MET A 39 3.90 8.53 6.97
CA MET A 39 3.52 9.61 7.89
C MET A 39 2.97 10.83 7.13
N LYS A 40 3.61 11.21 6.02
CA LYS A 40 3.13 12.31 5.17
C LYS A 40 1.77 12.05 4.54
N GLU A 41 1.45 10.82 4.17
CA GLU A 41 0.13 10.48 3.64
C GLU A 41 -0.92 10.38 4.75
N LEU A 42 -0.57 9.88 5.95
CA LEU A 42 -1.48 9.89 7.12
C LEU A 42 -1.84 11.31 7.53
N ASP A 43 -0.87 12.22 7.61
CA ASP A 43 -1.12 13.63 7.92
C ASP A 43 -2.12 14.23 6.93
N LYS A 44 -1.93 13.98 5.62
CA LYS A 44 -2.85 14.45 4.56
C LYS A 44 -4.24 13.86 4.66
N LEU A 45 -4.37 12.60 5.08
CA LEU A 45 -5.68 11.98 5.30
C LEU A 45 -6.40 12.64 6.48
N LEU A 46 -5.67 12.91 7.57
CA LEU A 46 -6.19 13.46 8.83
C LEU A 46 -6.35 14.98 8.84
N GLU A 47 -5.78 15.70 7.87
CA GLU A 47 -6.01 17.12 7.63
C GLU A 47 -7.36 17.39 6.94
N LYS A 48 -7.94 16.39 6.29
CA LYS A 48 -9.25 16.54 5.65
C LYS A 48 -10.31 16.81 6.71
N LYS A 49 -11.15 17.81 6.45
CA LYS A 49 -12.27 18.13 7.34
C LYS A 49 -13.26 16.95 7.31
N SER A 50 -13.46 16.33 8.46
CA SER A 50 -14.53 15.36 8.71
C SER A 50 -15.36 15.77 9.92
N SER A 51 -16.63 15.36 9.94
CA SER A 51 -17.51 15.42 11.11
C SER A 51 -17.24 14.31 12.13
N ASP A 52 -16.49 13.28 11.73
CA ASP A 52 -16.30 12.08 12.54
C ASP A 52 -15.39 12.34 13.75
N PRO A 53 -15.51 11.57 14.83
CA PRO A 53 -14.57 11.61 15.94
C PRO A 53 -13.13 11.36 15.46
N ARG A 54 -12.15 12.01 16.10
CA ARG A 54 -10.72 11.87 15.73
C ARG A 54 -10.25 10.42 15.74
N GLU A 55 -10.70 9.64 16.72
CA GLU A 55 -10.41 8.21 16.86
C GLU A 55 -10.83 7.44 15.60
N LEU A 56 -12.08 7.61 15.16
CA LEU A 56 -12.59 6.98 13.94
C LEU A 56 -11.76 7.37 12.70
N GLN A 57 -11.44 8.67 12.56
CA GLN A 57 -10.61 9.15 11.45
C GLN A 57 -9.22 8.51 11.42
N VAL A 58 -8.61 8.29 12.59
CA VAL A 58 -7.29 7.66 12.71
C VAL A 58 -7.35 6.19 12.31
N VAL A 59 -8.33 5.45 12.82
CA VAL A 59 -8.52 4.03 12.50
C VAL A 59 -8.73 3.86 10.99
N GLU A 60 -9.67 4.59 10.40
CA GLU A 60 -9.94 4.52 8.95
C GLU A 60 -8.71 4.91 8.12
N ALA A 61 -7.97 5.95 8.52
CA ALA A 61 -6.77 6.36 7.80
C ALA A 61 -5.67 5.27 7.86
N MET A 62 -5.49 4.62 9.01
CA MET A 62 -4.47 3.58 9.21
C MET A 62 -4.82 2.26 8.51
N GLU A 63 -6.10 1.91 8.39
CA GLU A 63 -6.54 0.74 7.62
C GLU A 63 -6.20 0.89 6.13
N ASP A 64 -6.38 2.11 5.59
CA ASP A 64 -6.28 2.37 4.16
C ASP A 64 -4.87 2.76 3.69
N ILE A 65 -4.02 3.28 4.58
CA ILE A 65 -2.78 3.97 4.19
C ILE A 65 -1.83 3.12 3.35
N CYS A 66 -1.78 1.79 3.58
CA CYS A 66 -0.88 0.90 2.87
C CYS A 66 -1.34 0.53 1.44
N GLN A 67 -2.31 1.24 0.87
CA GLN A 67 -2.71 1.09 -0.52
C GLN A 67 -1.72 1.77 -1.48
N THR A 68 -1.40 1.08 -2.58
CA THR A 68 -0.46 1.52 -3.63
C THR A 68 -0.75 2.93 -4.17
N LYS A 69 -2.02 3.34 -4.21
CA LYS A 69 -2.47 4.63 -4.75
C LYS A 69 -1.84 5.84 -4.04
N TYR A 70 -1.49 5.69 -2.76
CA TYR A 70 -0.90 6.76 -1.95
C TYR A 70 0.60 6.95 -2.21
N PHE A 71 1.27 5.95 -2.79
CA PHE A 71 2.73 5.90 -2.89
C PHE A 71 3.31 6.14 -4.29
N SER A 72 2.46 6.43 -5.28
CA SER A 72 2.87 6.60 -6.69
C SER A 72 3.86 7.74 -6.96
N LYS A 73 3.88 8.75 -6.09
CA LYS A 73 4.70 9.97 -6.23
C LYS A 73 6.02 9.94 -5.45
N TYR A 74 6.30 8.85 -4.74
CA TYR A 74 7.47 8.73 -3.88
C TYR A 74 8.65 8.10 -4.63
N ASP A 75 9.83 8.22 -4.03
CA ASP A 75 11.10 7.84 -4.67
C ASP A 75 11.25 6.35 -4.94
N TYR A 76 10.74 5.52 -4.04
CA TYR A 76 10.78 4.07 -4.15
C TYR A 76 9.53 3.55 -4.84
N SER A 77 9.63 2.38 -5.47
CA SER A 77 8.48 1.80 -6.16
C SER A 77 7.28 1.64 -5.19
N PRO A 78 6.04 1.80 -5.66
CA PRO A 78 4.88 1.63 -4.80
C PRO A 78 4.84 0.28 -4.08
N PRO A 79 5.20 -0.87 -4.70
CA PRO A 79 5.31 -2.15 -3.98
C PRO A 79 6.29 -2.12 -2.79
N THR A 80 7.45 -1.48 -2.96
CA THR A 80 8.46 -1.37 -1.90
C THR A 80 8.00 -0.45 -0.77
N THR A 81 7.38 0.68 -1.11
CA THR A 81 6.84 1.59 -0.10
C THR A 81 5.66 0.94 0.66
N VAL A 82 4.79 0.20 -0.02
CA VAL A 82 3.71 -0.59 0.60
C VAL A 82 4.29 -1.65 1.55
N LYS A 83 5.39 -2.30 1.17
CA LYS A 83 6.07 -3.26 2.05
C LYS A 83 6.59 -2.60 3.33
N ALA A 84 7.22 -1.42 3.22
CA ALA A 84 7.63 -0.65 4.39
C ALA A 84 6.41 -0.25 5.25
N CYS A 85 5.32 0.18 4.61
CA CYS A 85 4.08 0.55 5.27
C CYS A 85 3.49 -0.61 6.08
N ARG A 86 3.30 -1.79 5.46
CA ARG A 86 2.75 -2.95 6.16
C ARG A 86 3.59 -3.34 7.36
N PHE A 87 4.91 -3.39 7.20
CA PHE A 87 5.80 -3.68 8.32
C PHE A 87 5.69 -2.63 9.44
N LEU A 88 5.57 -1.35 9.08
CA LEU A 88 5.42 -0.26 10.03
C LEU A 88 4.11 -0.40 10.83
N ILE A 89 2.99 -0.60 10.15
CA ILE A 89 1.68 -0.78 10.80
C ILE A 89 1.69 -2.07 11.64
N GLU A 90 2.05 -3.22 11.09
CA GLU A 90 2.10 -4.51 11.82
C GLU A 90 2.95 -4.49 13.10
N LYS A 91 3.95 -3.61 13.19
CA LYS A 91 4.86 -3.54 14.34
C LYS A 91 4.56 -2.42 15.32
N TYR A 92 3.94 -1.34 14.87
CA TYR A 92 3.85 -0.09 15.63
C TYR A 92 2.44 0.52 15.57
N GLU A 93 1.42 -0.22 15.12
CA GLU A 93 0.03 0.23 15.00
C GLU A 93 -0.46 0.96 16.26
N GLU A 94 -0.46 0.31 17.41
CA GLU A 94 -0.96 0.88 18.67
C GLU A 94 -0.26 2.21 19.06
N ASP A 95 1.07 2.26 18.90
CA ASP A 95 1.87 3.45 19.23
C ASP A 95 1.62 4.59 18.23
N ILE A 96 1.51 4.27 16.94
CA ILE A 96 1.22 5.23 15.88
C ILE A 96 -0.19 5.79 16.05
N GLU A 97 -1.18 4.92 16.28
CA GLU A 97 -2.58 5.29 16.49
C GLU A 97 -2.69 6.31 17.62
N LYS A 98 -2.08 6.01 18.77
CA LYS A 98 -2.03 6.91 19.92
C LYS A 98 -1.39 8.27 19.59
N LEU A 99 -0.23 8.27 18.92
CA LEU A 99 0.44 9.50 18.51
C LEU A 99 -0.43 10.36 17.57
N LEU A 100 -1.17 9.72 16.67
CA LEU A 100 -2.08 10.39 15.74
C LEU A 100 -3.34 10.91 16.43
N MET A 101 -3.86 10.21 17.44
CA MET A 101 -4.95 10.70 18.30
C MET A 101 -4.53 11.94 19.09
N ASP A 102 -3.30 11.93 19.62
CA ASP A 102 -2.71 13.02 20.40
C ASP A 102 -2.37 14.27 19.57
N LYS A 103 -2.53 14.21 18.24
CA LYS A 103 -2.27 15.31 17.29
C LYS A 103 -0.87 15.90 17.44
N VAL A 104 0.14 15.05 17.46
CA VAL A 104 1.54 15.50 17.47
C VAL A 104 1.84 16.35 16.23
N ASP A 105 2.62 17.43 16.41
CA ASP A 105 2.90 18.40 15.33
C ASP A 105 3.74 17.82 14.19
N ASN A 106 4.61 16.86 14.48
CA ASN A 106 5.53 16.27 13.51
C ASN A 106 5.56 14.75 13.67
N THR A 107 4.61 14.09 13.01
CA THR A 107 4.44 12.63 13.03
C THR A 107 5.68 11.92 12.48
N GLU A 108 6.34 12.45 11.44
CA GLU A 108 7.60 11.90 10.93
C GLU A 108 8.70 11.90 12.00
N GLN A 109 8.84 12.98 12.77
CA GLN A 109 9.85 13.06 13.83
C GLN A 109 9.56 12.06 14.96
N GLU A 110 8.31 11.96 15.41
CA GLU A 110 7.94 11.05 16.50
C GLU A 110 8.01 9.59 16.05
N VAL A 111 7.52 9.26 14.86
CA VAL A 111 7.42 7.87 14.40
C VAL A 111 8.73 7.40 13.76
N CYS A 112 9.28 8.14 12.79
CA CYS A 112 10.39 7.67 11.98
C CYS A 112 11.76 7.83 12.65
N TYR A 113 11.92 8.81 13.56
CA TYR A 113 13.19 9.02 14.27
C TYR A 113 13.18 8.49 15.71
N LYS A 114 12.08 8.67 16.45
CA LYS A 114 12.05 8.31 17.88
C LYS A 114 11.49 6.91 18.12
N LEU A 115 10.29 6.61 17.60
CA LEU A 115 9.60 5.33 17.85
C LEU A 115 10.29 4.17 17.13
N THR A 116 10.42 4.28 15.81
CA THR A 116 10.97 3.18 14.97
C THR A 116 12.48 3.26 14.81
N LYS A 117 13.05 4.45 14.99
CA LYS A 117 14.45 4.79 14.66
C LYS A 117 14.83 4.52 13.20
N ALA A 118 13.84 4.36 12.31
CA ALA A 118 14.06 4.11 10.89
C ALA A 118 15.04 5.11 10.26
N CYS A 119 14.91 6.39 10.59
CA CYS A 119 15.71 7.48 10.03
C CYS A 119 16.94 7.87 10.88
N GLU A 120 17.20 7.19 12.00
CA GLU A 120 18.34 7.51 12.86
C GLU A 120 19.66 7.19 12.14
N GLY A 121 20.47 8.22 11.85
CA GLY A 121 21.78 8.07 11.20
C GLY A 121 21.72 7.80 9.68
N VAL A 122 20.54 7.86 9.06
CA VAL A 122 20.38 7.68 7.60
C VAL A 122 20.75 8.97 6.85
N ASP A 123 21.65 8.86 5.87
CA ASP A 123 21.96 9.96 4.95
C ASP A 123 20.97 9.98 3.77
N ARG A 124 19.88 10.73 3.94
CA ARG A 124 18.80 10.86 2.94
C ARG A 124 19.20 11.61 1.67
N SER A 125 20.38 12.22 1.63
CA SER A 125 20.89 12.83 0.39
C SER A 125 21.36 11.79 -0.63
N LYS A 126 21.56 10.55 -0.19
CA LYS A 126 21.98 9.43 -1.02
C LYS A 126 20.85 8.41 -1.14
N LYS A 127 20.31 8.26 -2.36
CA LYS A 127 19.29 7.25 -2.65
C LYS A 127 19.93 5.86 -2.68
N GLU A 128 19.52 4.99 -1.77
CA GLU A 128 19.91 3.58 -1.80
C GLU A 128 19.23 2.87 -2.97
N LYS A 129 19.93 1.91 -3.59
CA LYS A 129 19.41 1.15 -4.72
C LYS A 129 18.40 0.11 -4.25
N GLU A 130 17.23 0.12 -4.87
CA GLU A 130 16.19 -0.88 -4.66
C GLU A 130 16.53 -2.16 -5.43
N SER A 131 16.49 -3.31 -4.75
CA SER A 131 16.56 -4.62 -5.41
C SER A 131 15.18 -4.97 -5.98
N LEU A 132 14.94 -4.62 -7.23
CA LEU A 132 13.71 -5.00 -7.93
C LEU A 132 13.83 -6.44 -8.47
N ASP A 133 13.21 -7.41 -7.81
CA ASP A 133 12.94 -8.74 -8.40
C ASP A 133 11.68 -8.63 -9.27
N TYR A 134 11.82 -8.08 -10.48
CA TYR A 134 10.73 -8.01 -11.45
C TYR A 134 10.66 -9.33 -12.22
N ARG A 135 9.49 -9.96 -12.22
CA ARG A 135 9.23 -11.19 -12.98
C ARG A 135 8.19 -10.94 -14.05
N PHE A 136 8.54 -11.27 -15.30
CA PHE A 136 7.61 -11.31 -16.42
C PHE A 136 7.50 -12.76 -16.89
N ASN A 137 6.30 -13.33 -16.93
CA ASN A 137 6.06 -14.75 -17.25
C ASN A 137 6.93 -15.72 -16.41
N ASN A 138 6.99 -15.51 -15.09
CA ASN A 138 7.83 -16.27 -14.14
C ASN A 138 9.34 -16.24 -14.42
N GLN A 139 9.82 -15.39 -15.34
CA GLN A 139 11.25 -15.20 -15.57
C GLN A 139 11.72 -13.90 -14.92
N PRO A 140 12.80 -13.93 -14.11
CA PRO A 140 13.39 -12.73 -13.55
C PRO A 140 13.97 -11.86 -14.66
N GLN A 141 13.56 -10.60 -14.72
CA GLN A 141 14.21 -9.61 -15.57
C GLN A 141 15.26 -8.84 -14.78
N GLN A 142 16.40 -8.63 -15.42
CA GLN A 142 17.40 -7.70 -14.92
C GLN A 142 17.00 -6.28 -15.30
N VAL A 143 16.32 -5.58 -14.39
CA VAL A 143 16.07 -4.14 -14.54
C VAL A 143 17.35 -3.42 -14.12
N LYS A 144 18.10 -2.89 -15.09
CA LYS A 144 19.23 -2.01 -14.79
C LYS A 144 18.70 -0.69 -14.24
N THR A 145 18.59 -0.58 -12.92
CA THR A 145 18.43 0.70 -12.21
C THR A 145 19.77 1.43 -12.16
N GLU A 146 20.36 1.67 -13.33
CA GLU A 146 21.30 2.76 -13.47
C GLU A 146 20.42 4.00 -13.58
N SER A 147 20.47 4.84 -12.54
CA SER A 147 19.94 6.20 -12.53
C SER A 147 20.01 6.78 -13.93
N ALA A 148 18.85 6.99 -14.56
CA ALA A 148 18.72 7.37 -15.95
C ALA A 148 19.79 8.42 -16.31
N SER A 149 20.86 7.96 -16.98
CA SER A 149 21.65 8.85 -17.80
C SER A 149 20.68 9.40 -18.85
N LYS A 150 20.70 10.72 -18.99
CA LYS A 150 19.70 11.59 -19.62
C LYS A 150 19.46 11.34 -21.13
N ASP A 151 19.90 10.21 -21.68
CA ASP A 151 20.07 10.01 -23.11
C ASP A 151 19.62 8.62 -23.63
N ASP A 152 18.94 7.78 -22.85
CA ASP A 152 18.38 6.52 -23.37
C ASP A 152 16.98 6.24 -22.81
N ASP A 153 16.04 7.07 -23.21
CA ASP A 153 14.62 6.80 -23.08
C ASP A 153 14.32 5.66 -24.06
N GLY A 154 14.21 4.42 -23.58
CA GLY A 154 14.06 3.19 -24.39
C GLY A 154 12.90 3.13 -25.42
N ILE A 155 12.26 4.27 -25.72
CA ILE A 155 11.37 4.58 -26.83
C ILE A 155 12.07 4.42 -28.21
N HIS A 156 13.40 4.47 -28.29
CA HIS A 156 14.12 4.26 -29.56
C HIS A 156 14.09 2.82 -30.10
N ARG A 157 13.38 1.90 -29.46
CA ARG A 157 13.22 0.52 -29.97
C ARG A 157 12.15 0.37 -31.05
N MET A 158 11.30 1.38 -31.26
CA MET A 158 10.31 1.36 -32.32
C MET A 158 10.53 2.59 -33.21
N ASN A 159 11.19 2.39 -34.36
CA ASN A 159 11.35 3.40 -35.41
C ASN A 159 10.01 3.70 -36.09
N VAL A 160 9.04 4.21 -35.34
CA VAL A 160 7.76 4.69 -35.85
C VAL A 160 7.95 6.18 -36.12
N ASP A 161 8.13 6.53 -37.39
CA ASP A 161 8.11 7.93 -37.81
C ASP A 161 6.67 8.44 -37.69
N ILE A 162 6.44 9.34 -36.73
CA ILE A 162 5.10 9.91 -36.45
C ILE A 162 4.59 10.76 -37.63
N ASN A 163 5.48 11.20 -38.53
CA ASN A 163 5.09 11.95 -39.73
C ASN A 163 4.86 11.07 -40.96
N ASP A 164 5.09 9.75 -40.86
CA ASP A 164 4.73 8.79 -41.91
C ASP A 164 3.29 8.29 -41.67
N PRO A 165 2.30 8.71 -42.49
CA PRO A 165 0.91 8.28 -42.33
C PRO A 165 0.72 6.76 -42.49
N GLY A 166 1.70 6.03 -43.04
CA GLY A 166 1.69 4.57 -43.13
C GLY A 166 2.35 3.85 -41.95
N ALA A 167 2.94 4.55 -40.98
CA ALA A 167 3.69 3.92 -39.89
C ALA A 167 2.79 3.11 -38.95
N ALA A 168 1.57 3.59 -38.69
CA ALA A 168 0.58 2.87 -37.88
C ALA A 168 0.12 1.56 -38.55
N GLU A 169 -0.03 1.57 -39.87
CA GLU A 169 -0.46 0.40 -40.64
C GLU A 169 0.64 -0.68 -40.69
N ARG A 170 1.90 -0.29 -40.90
CA ARG A 170 3.05 -1.21 -40.82
C ARG A 170 3.24 -1.80 -39.43
N LEU A 171 3.01 -1.02 -38.38
CA LEU A 171 3.05 -1.51 -37.00
C LEU A 171 1.93 -2.54 -36.75
N ALA A 172 0.71 -2.26 -37.22
CA ALA A 172 -0.40 -3.19 -37.14
C ALA A 172 -0.13 -4.50 -37.90
N GLU A 173 0.50 -4.43 -39.08
CA GLU A 173 0.95 -5.61 -39.83
C GLU A 173 2.05 -6.39 -39.08
N GLN A 174 3.02 -5.71 -38.48
CA GLN A 174 4.06 -6.37 -37.67
C GLN A 174 3.45 -7.12 -36.48
N ILE A 175 2.51 -6.50 -35.75
CA ILE A 175 1.80 -7.14 -34.64
C ILE A 175 1.01 -8.36 -35.13
N LYS A 176 0.30 -8.23 -36.27
CA LYS A 176 -0.46 -9.31 -36.88
C LYS A 176 0.43 -10.47 -37.35
N SER A 177 1.62 -10.18 -37.88
CA SER A 177 2.58 -11.20 -38.32
C SER A 177 3.18 -12.01 -37.15
N GLN A 178 3.36 -11.40 -35.98
CA GLN A 178 3.81 -12.10 -34.78
C GLN A 178 2.72 -12.98 -34.16
N LEU A 179 1.46 -12.54 -34.20
CA LEU A 179 0.31 -13.34 -33.77
C LEU A 179 -0.03 -14.46 -34.77
N GLY A 180 0.29 -14.29 -36.06
CA GLY A 180 0.03 -15.26 -37.11
C GLY A 180 0.93 -16.51 -37.12
N GLN A 181 1.97 -16.57 -36.29
CA GLN A 181 2.82 -17.77 -36.15
C GLN A 181 2.42 -18.69 -34.97
N GLN A 182 1.42 -18.31 -34.17
CA GLN A 182 0.76 -19.24 -33.24
C GLN A 182 -0.56 -19.72 -33.84
N GLY A 183 -0.45 -20.42 -34.97
CA GLY A 183 -1.53 -21.18 -35.56
C GLY A 183 -1.74 -22.49 -34.80
N MET A 184 -2.89 -22.58 -34.13
CA MET A 184 -3.68 -23.78 -33.82
C MET A 184 -3.01 -25.14 -34.01
N GLY A 185 -2.57 -25.74 -32.89
CA GLY A 185 -2.36 -27.18 -32.79
C GLY A 185 -3.65 -27.85 -32.32
N GLY A 186 -4.47 -28.30 -33.26
CA GLY A 186 -5.59 -29.19 -32.99
C GLY A 186 -5.09 -30.57 -32.58
N GLY A 187 -5.41 -30.98 -31.35
CA GLY A 187 -5.21 -32.34 -30.87
C GLY A 187 -6.46 -33.16 -31.13
N THR A 188 -6.38 -34.07 -32.09
CA THR A 188 -7.22 -35.26 -32.17
C THR A 188 -6.79 -36.21 -31.05
N GLY A 189 -7.71 -36.57 -30.18
CA GLY A 189 -7.58 -37.64 -29.20
C GLY A 189 -8.96 -38.25 -29.02
N ASP A 190 -9.16 -39.40 -29.64
CA ASP A 190 -10.25 -40.32 -29.35
C ASP A 190 -10.19 -40.69 -27.85
N ASP A 191 -11.31 -40.61 -27.15
CA ASP A 191 -11.61 -41.47 -26.01
C ASP A 191 -13.14 -41.68 -26.00
N ASP A 192 -13.48 -42.96 -25.99
CA ASP A 192 -14.81 -43.55 -26.06
C ASP A 192 -15.70 -43.22 -24.84
N ASP A 193 -17.01 -43.22 -25.11
CA ASP A 193 -18.14 -43.65 -24.27
C ASP A 193 -18.15 -43.33 -22.77
N GLU A 194 -19.13 -42.54 -22.34
CA GLU A 194 -20.24 -43.06 -21.52
C GLU A 194 -21.46 -42.11 -21.62
N GLU A 195 -22.55 -42.67 -22.13
CA GLU A 195 -23.92 -42.14 -22.09
C GLU A 195 -24.36 -41.95 -20.64
N GLU A 196 -25.00 -40.83 -20.28
CA GLU A 196 -26.15 -40.79 -19.38
C GLU A 196 -27.02 -39.55 -19.71
N GLU A 197 -28.31 -39.68 -19.40
CA GLU A 197 -29.44 -39.19 -20.17
C GLU A 197 -29.87 -37.74 -19.86
N GLU A 198 -30.59 -37.15 -20.82
CA GLU A 198 -31.40 -35.95 -20.66
C GLU A 198 -32.57 -36.22 -19.71
N GLU A 199 -32.86 -35.32 -18.77
CA GLU A 199 -34.25 -34.93 -18.47
C GLU A 199 -34.29 -33.42 -18.13
N GLU A 200 -35.04 -32.68 -18.95
CA GLU A 200 -35.60 -31.36 -18.62
C GLU A 200 -36.81 -31.49 -17.67
N GLU A 201 -37.38 -30.33 -17.32
CA GLU A 201 -38.63 -30.03 -16.61
C GLU A 201 -38.38 -29.43 -15.20
N GLU A 202 -38.39 -28.10 -15.06
CA GLU A 202 -39.54 -27.17 -15.03
C GLU A 202 -40.21 -27.06 -13.64
N GLU A 203 -40.58 -25.81 -13.33
CA GLU A 203 -41.67 -25.38 -12.44
C GLU A 203 -41.52 -25.43 -10.89
N GLY A 204 -41.80 -24.25 -10.30
CA GLY A 204 -42.47 -24.12 -9.00
C GLY A 204 -41.57 -23.71 -7.83
N GLY A 205 -41.80 -22.62 -7.12
CA GLY A 205 -42.95 -21.74 -7.15
C GLY A 205 -42.77 -20.56 -6.21
N ASP A 206 -43.50 -19.53 -6.58
CA ASP A 206 -43.83 -18.31 -5.85
C ASP A 206 -44.52 -18.62 -4.51
N SER A 207 -44.31 -17.76 -3.52
CA SER A 207 -45.31 -17.45 -2.48
C SER A 207 -44.90 -16.16 -1.77
N GLU A 208 -45.30 -15.05 -2.38
CA GLU A 208 -45.82 -13.90 -1.63
C GLU A 208 -47.05 -14.30 -0.79
N ASP A 209 -47.17 -13.67 0.38
CA ASP A 209 -48.40 -13.21 1.06
C ASP A 209 -47.93 -12.67 2.43
N GLU A 210 -47.84 -11.35 2.67
CA GLU A 210 -48.94 -10.44 3.05
C GLU A 210 -49.81 -11.03 4.20
N GLU A 211 -50.16 -10.36 5.29
CA GLU A 211 -50.33 -8.94 5.57
C GLU A 211 -50.63 -8.77 7.09
N ASN A 212 -50.54 -7.53 7.57
CA ASN A 212 -51.51 -6.87 8.44
C ASN A 212 -51.16 -6.46 9.89
N GLY A 213 -51.21 -5.12 10.09
CA GLY A 213 -51.82 -4.43 11.23
C GLY A 213 -50.85 -3.97 12.33
N GLY A 214 -50.73 -2.69 12.72
CA GLY A 214 -51.49 -1.48 12.42
C GLY A 214 -51.32 -0.48 13.59
N ALA A 215 -51.24 0.81 13.25
CA ALA A 215 -51.60 2.03 14.00
C ALA A 215 -50.91 2.38 15.36
N GLU A 216 -50.15 3.47 15.32
CA GLU A 216 -50.38 4.77 16.01
C GLU A 216 -50.92 4.76 17.47
N ASP A 217 -50.23 5.43 18.41
CA ASP A 217 -50.63 6.80 18.82
C ASP A 217 -49.64 7.48 19.79
N GLU A 218 -49.69 8.81 19.79
CA GLU A 218 -48.84 9.80 20.45
C GLU A 218 -49.13 10.05 21.96
N ASN A 219 -48.23 10.86 22.55
CA ASN A 219 -48.38 11.78 23.69
C ASN A 219 -48.33 11.20 25.13
N ASP A 220 -47.38 11.68 25.93
CA ASP A 220 -47.68 12.88 26.75
C ASP A 220 -46.45 13.54 27.39
N LYS A 221 -46.53 14.86 27.48
CA LYS A 221 -45.60 15.79 28.14
C LYS A 221 -45.65 15.66 29.66
N LYS A 222 -44.52 15.87 30.35
CA LYS A 222 -44.44 16.95 31.36
C LYS A 222 -43.02 17.33 31.80
N SER A 223 -42.79 18.63 31.71
CA SER A 223 -41.76 19.45 32.35
C SER A 223 -41.86 19.40 33.88
N PHE A 224 -40.73 19.56 34.58
CA PHE A 224 -40.63 20.49 35.73
C PHE A 224 -39.17 20.89 36.02
N GLU A 225 -38.87 22.17 35.86
CA GLU A 225 -37.75 22.88 36.50
C GLU A 225 -37.88 22.82 38.02
N VAL A 226 -36.78 22.64 38.76
CA VAL A 226 -36.55 23.38 40.02
C VAL A 226 -35.06 23.68 40.20
N LYS A 227 -34.79 24.97 40.28
CA LYS A 227 -33.59 25.69 40.70
C LYS A 227 -33.50 25.69 42.22
N THR A 228 -32.34 25.47 42.84
CA THR A 228 -31.88 26.24 44.02
C THR A 228 -30.44 25.95 44.39
N GLU A 229 -29.75 27.04 44.70
CA GLU A 229 -28.42 27.17 45.29
C GLU A 229 -28.32 26.52 46.67
N LEU A 230 -27.11 26.02 46.99
CA LEU A 230 -26.44 26.18 48.29
C LEU A 230 -24.96 25.79 48.16
#